data_AF-A0A6G4QSF7-F1
#
_entry.id   AF-A0A6G4QSF7-F1
#
_cell.length_a   1.000
_cell.length_b   1.000
_cell.length_c   1.000
_cell.angle_alpha   90.00
_cell.angle_beta   90.00
_cell.angle_gamma   90.00
#
_symmetry.space_group_name_H-M   'P 1'
#
loop_
_entity.id
_entity.type
_entity.pdbx_description
1 polymer ?
#
loop_
_entity_poly.entity_id
_entity_poly.type
_entity_poly.pdbx_seq_one_letter_code
_entity_poly.pdbx_strand_id
1 'polypeptide(L)' 'MIRTSCHCGAVGFAIETAPTEVTQCNCSICRRYGVLWAYYSLGAVRLVEG' A
#
# COMPACT_ATOMS: atom_id res chain seq x y z
N MET A 1 2.49 -13.82 -5.04
CA MET A 1 2.34 -12.54 -5.73
C MET A 1 0.90 -12.06 -5.72
N ILE A 2 0.67 -10.93 -5.08
CA ILE A 2 -0.61 -10.22 -4.98
C ILE A 2 -0.50 -8.95 -5.80
N ARG A 3 -1.52 -8.66 -6.62
CA ARG A 3 -1.62 -7.41 -7.38
C ARG A 3 -2.59 -6.47 -6.70
N THR A 4 -2.23 -5.20 -6.62
CA THR A 4 -3.07 -4.12 -6.10
C THR A 4 -3.14 -3.00 -7.13
N SER A 5 -4.20 -2.20 -7.09
CA SER A 5 -4.38 -1.08 -8.01
C SER A 5 -5.03 0.11 -7.32
N CYS A 6 -4.86 1.31 -7.89
CA CYS A 6 -5.70 2.46 -7.52
C CYS A 6 -7.17 2.17 -7.85
N HIS A 7 -8.07 2.94 -7.24
CA HIS A 7 -9.50 2.91 -7.56
C HIS A 7 -9.77 3.07 -9.07
N CYS A 8 -8.96 3.89 -9.74
CA CYS A 8 -9.00 4.17 -11.16
C CYS A 8 -8.45 3.05 -12.07
N GLY A 9 -7.69 2.09 -11.53
CA GLY A 9 -6.92 1.12 -12.32
C GLY A 9 -5.65 1.65 -13.02
N ALA A 10 -5.40 2.96 -13.04
CA ALA A 10 -4.25 3.56 -13.74
C ALA A 10 -2.89 3.27 -13.11
N VAL A 11 -2.85 2.93 -11.81
CA VAL A 11 -1.61 2.64 -11.07
C VAL A 11 -1.76 1.28 -10.41
N GLY A 12 -0.76 0.42 -10.59
CA GLY A 12 -0.75 -0.94 -10.06
C GLY A 12 0.57 -1.32 -9.40
N PHE A 13 0.49 -2.07 -8.30
CA PHE A 13 1.65 -2.61 -7.60
C PHE A 13 1.58 -4.14 -7.48
N ALA A 14 2.75 -4.77 -7.41
CA ALA A 14 2.91 -6.17 -7.06
C ALA A 14 3.72 -6.30 -5.76
N ILE A 15 3.20 -7.15 -4.86
CA ILE A 15 3.83 -7.54 -3.60
C ILE A 15 3.83 -9.07 -3.51
N GLU A 16 4.80 -9.65 -2.81
CA GLU A 16 4.85 -11.13 -2.70
C GLU A 16 3.92 -11.67 -1.63
N THR A 17 3.84 -10.98 -0.49
CA THR A 17 3.13 -11.41 0.71
C THR A 17 2.11 -10.37 1.16
N ALA A 18 0.96 -10.85 1.64
CA ALA A 18 -0.01 -10.00 2.30
C ALA A 18 0.58 -9.46 3.61
N PRO A 19 0.23 -8.23 4.03
CA PRO A 19 0.66 -7.72 5.31
C PRO A 19 -0.05 -8.50 6.42
N THR A 20 0.70 -8.92 7.44
CA THR A 20 0.14 -9.59 8.62
C THR A 20 -0.48 -8.61 9.61
N GLU A 21 -0.03 -7.36 9.55
CA GLU A 21 -0.53 -6.26 10.35
C GLU A 21 -0.56 -4.98 9.52
N VAL A 22 -1.38 -4.03 9.96
CA VAL A 22 -1.47 -2.70 9.37
C VAL A 22 -1.52 -1.66 10.48
N THR A 23 -0.94 -0.49 10.21
CA THR A 23 -0.93 0.62 11.17
C THR A 23 -2.00 1.64 10.84
N GLN A 24 -2.84 1.94 11.83
CA GLN A 24 -3.73 3.08 11.83
C GLN A 24 -3.14 4.21 12.68
N CYS A 25 -2.40 5.12 12.05
CA CYS A 25 -1.77 6.23 12.77
C CYS A 25 -2.77 7.36 13.05
N ASN A 26 -2.68 7.98 14.24
CA ASN A 26 -3.56 9.05 14.70
C ASN A 26 -2.99 10.48 14.49
N CYS A 27 -1.83 10.64 13.85
CA CYS A 27 -1.31 11.97 13.54
C CYS A 27 -2.25 12.73 12.57
N SER A 28 -2.19 14.07 12.57
CA SER A 28 -3.10 14.92 11.79
C SER A 28 -3.10 14.59 10.29
N ILE A 29 -1.94 14.23 9.72
CA ILE A 29 -1.79 13.86 8.32
C ILE A 29 -2.47 12.53 8.01
N CYS A 30 -2.18 11.48 8.79
CA CYS A 30 -2.76 10.16 8.56
C CYS A 30 -4.28 10.15 8.78
N ARG A 31 -4.78 10.89 9.77
CA ARG A 31 -6.21 11.09 9.97
C ARG A 31 -6.88 11.78 8.79
N ARG A 32 -6.20 12.74 8.13
CA ARG A 32 -6.72 13.42 6.93
C ARG A 32 -6.76 12.49 5.71
N TYR A 33 -5.79 11.59 5.57
CA TYR A 33 -5.78 10.60 4.48
C TYR A 33 -6.79 9.47 4.69
N GLY A 34 -7.08 9.09 5.94
CA GLY A 34 -8.06 8.04 6.24
C GLY A 34 -7.61 6.64 5.81
N VAL A 35 -6.31 6.37 5.82
CA VAL A 35 -5.71 5.13 5.30
C VAL A 35 -5.21 4.19 6.41
N LEU A 36 -4.99 2.93 6.02
CA LEU A 36 -4.22 1.95 6.79
C LEU A 36 -2.88 1.72 6.08
N TRP A 37 -1.78 1.77 6.84
CA TRP A 37 -0.43 1.61 6.29
C TRP A 37 0.05 0.18 6.46
N ALA A 38 0.60 -0.39 5.39
CA ALA A 38 1.41 -1.61 5.44
C ALA A 38 2.86 -1.25 5.12
N TYR A 39 3.80 -1.82 5.88
CA TYR A 39 5.23 -1.54 5.71
C TYR A 39 5.92 -2.74 5.08
N TYR A 40 6.78 -2.45 4.11
CA TYR A 40 7.56 -3.43 3.37
C TYR A 40 9.01 -2.96 3.30
N SER A 41 9.94 -3.89 3.19
CA SER A 41 11.34 -3.55 2.88
C SER A 41 11.43 -2.89 1.51
N LEU A 42 12.47 -2.06 1.33
CA LEU A 42 12.76 -1.47 0.04
C LEU A 42 12.90 -2.57 -1.03
N GLY A 43 12.24 -2.37 -2.17
CA GLY A 43 12.21 -3.32 -3.28
C GLY A 43 11.15 -4.44 -3.17
N ALA A 44 10.53 -4.65 -2.00
CA ALA A 44 9.46 -5.65 -1.85
C ALA A 44 8.10 -5.19 -2.41
N VAL A 45 7.97 -3.90 -2.74
CA VAL A 45 6.82 -3.32 -3.48
C VAL A 45 7.32 -2.88 -4.85
N ARG A 46 6.70 -3.42 -5.91
CA ARG A 46 7.09 -3.14 -7.30
C ARG A 46 5.96 -2.46 -8.04
N LEU A 47 6.22 -1.33 -8.68
CA LEU A 47 5.29 -0.73 -9.64
C LEU A 47 5.18 -1.66 -10.86
N VAL A 48 3.96 -1.99 -11.27
CA VAL A 48 3.72 -2.82 -12.46
C VAL A 48 2.97 -2.08 -13.56
N GLU A 49 2.21 -1.04 -13.20
CA GLU A 49 1.41 -0.20 -14.10
C GLU A 49 1.44 1.23 -13.56
N GLY A 50 1.64 2.24 -14.41
CA GLY A 50 1.68 3.65 -14.04
C GLY A 50 1.79 4.58 -15.24
#